data_AF-A0A2U1AQK4-F1
#
_entry.id   AF-A0A2U1AQK4-F1
#
_cell.length_a   1.000
_cell.length_b   1.000
_cell.length_c   1.000
_cell.angle_alpha   90.00
_cell.angle_beta   90.00
_cell.angle_gamma   90.00
#
_symmetry.space_group_name_H-M   'P 1'
#
loop_
_entity.id
_entity.type
_entity.pdbx_description
1 polymer ?
#
loop_
_entity_poly.entity_id
_entity_poly.type
_entity_poly.pdbx_seq_one_letter_code
_entity_poly.pdbx_strand_id
1 'polypeptide(L)' 'MFFQTKSTRCRIVRDYLDRLDDDTLRLVCYMFTQGYTDWQIRRQLHLSRPKFRAIRAEIAQGLLDAGIILRSE' A
#
# COMPACT_ATOMS: atom_id res chain seq x y z
N MET A 1 5.75 -2.06 -24.08
CA MET A 1 5.89 -2.74 -22.78
C MET A 1 6.40 -1.71 -21.79
N PHE A 2 5.55 -1.15 -20.94
CA PHE A 2 5.93 -0.08 -20.01
C PHE A 2 6.67 -0.68 -18.80
N PHE A 3 8.00 -0.64 -18.84
CA PHE A 3 8.83 -1.05 -17.71
C PHE A 3 8.97 0.11 -16.72
N GLN A 4 8.33 0.02 -15.56
CA GLN A 4 8.70 0.88 -14.44
C GLN A 4 10.00 0.39 -13.83
N THR A 5 10.99 1.28 -13.75
CA THR A 5 12.22 1.03 -13.00
C THR A 5 11.93 0.97 -11.50
N LYS A 6 12.75 0.26 -10.72
CA LYS A 6 12.62 0.21 -9.24
C LYS A 6 12.58 1.62 -8.64
N SER A 7 13.40 2.53 -9.17
CA SER A 7 13.49 3.93 -8.73
C SER A 7 12.19 4.71 -8.95
N THR A 8 11.53 4.50 -10.09
CA THR A 8 10.24 5.14 -10.42
C THR A 8 9.14 4.62 -9.49
N ARG A 9 9.07 3.30 -9.26
CA ARG A 9 8.08 2.71 -8.35
C ARG A 9 8.24 3.24 -6.93
N CYS A 10 9.47 3.28 -6.41
CA CYS A 10 9.72 3.81 -5.07
C CYS A 10 9.31 5.29 -4.95
N ARG A 11 9.51 6.09 -6.01
CA ARG A 11 9.10 7.49 -6.03
C ARG A 11 7.57 7.63 -6.00
N ILE A 12 6.85 6.86 -6.82
CA ILE A 12 5.38 6.87 -6.85
C ILE A 12 4.80 6.45 -5.50
N VAL A 13 5.32 5.36 -4.91
CA VAL A 13 4.88 4.93 -3.58
C VAL A 13 5.14 6.04 -2.56
N ARG A 14 6.30 6.69 -2.59
CA ARG A 14 6.63 7.75 -1.61
C ARG A 14 5.72 8.98 -1.75
N ASP A 15 5.48 9.44 -2.97
CA ASP A 15 4.54 10.53 -3.26
C ASP A 15 3.10 10.17 -2.87
N TYR A 16 2.68 8.91 -3.08
CA TYR A 16 1.40 8.42 -2.57
C TYR A 16 1.32 8.47 -1.04
N LEU A 17 2.37 8.01 -0.34
CA LEU A 17 2.41 8.02 1.13
C LEU A 17 2.43 9.44 1.72
N ASP A 18 3.07 10.39 1.05
CA ASP A 18 3.11 11.79 1.49
C ASP A 18 1.75 12.49 1.34
N ARG A 19 0.88 11.98 0.45
CA ARG A 19 -0.49 12.49 0.24
C ARG A 19 -1.56 11.80 1.09
N LEU A 20 -1.21 10.74 1.81
CA LEU A 20 -2.14 10.07 2.71
C LEU A 20 -2.36 10.89 3.97
N ASP A 21 -3.59 11.38 4.14
CA ASP A 21 -4.05 12.06 5.36
C ASP A 21 -4.53 11.04 6.42
N ASP A 22 -4.98 9.86 5.99
CA ASP A 22 -5.43 8.80 6.91
C ASP A 22 -4.23 8.07 7.53
N ASP A 23 -4.03 8.31 8.83
CA ASP A 23 -2.99 7.67 9.64
C ASP A 23 -3.06 6.14 9.62
N THR A 24 -4.25 5.54 9.51
CA THR A 24 -4.42 4.08 9.45
C THR A 24 -3.87 3.54 8.13
N LEU A 25 -4.18 4.18 7.00
CA LEU A 25 -3.66 3.79 5.69
C LEU A 25 -2.13 3.91 5.66
N ARG A 26 -1.61 5.04 6.18
CA ARG A 26 -0.18 5.30 6.27
C ARG A 26 0.54 4.24 7.11
N LEU A 27 -0.03 3.88 8.26
CA LEU A 27 0.55 2.88 9.16
C LEU A 27 0.52 1.47 8.55
N VAL A 28 -0.57 1.10 7.88
CA VAL A 28 -0.67 -0.18 7.17
C VAL A 28 0.37 -0.25 6.04
N CYS A 29 0.50 0.79 5.22
CA CYS A 29 1.53 0.86 4.20
C CYS A 29 2.94 0.77 4.80
N TYR A 30 3.21 1.48 5.89
CA TYR A 30 4.49 1.41 6.59
C TYR A 30 4.80 -0.01 7.05
N MET A 31 3.85 -0.71 7.68
CA MET A 31 4.05 -2.10 8.10
C MET A 31 4.34 -3.04 6.91
N PHE A 32 3.68 -2.83 5.77
CA PHE A 32 4.03 -3.56 4.55
C PHE A 32 5.47 -3.30 4.10
N THR A 33 5.96 -2.06 4.16
CA THR A 33 7.37 -1.76 3.83
C THR A 33 8.38 -2.41 4.78
N GLN A 34 7.96 -2.67 6.02
CA GLN A 34 8.76 -3.39 7.02
C GLN A 34 8.68 -4.93 6.88
N GLY A 35 7.94 -5.44 5.91
CA GLY A 35 7.80 -6.88 5.65
C GLY A 35 6.79 -7.60 6.55
N TYR A 36 5.88 -6.86 7.20
CA TYR A 36 4.82 -7.48 7.99
C TYR A 36 3.82 -8.22 7.09
N THR A 37 3.41 -9.39 7.54
CA THR A 37 2.34 -10.17 6.90
C THR A 37 0.97 -9.60 7.23
N ASP A 38 -0.03 -9.86 6.36
CA ASP A 38 -1.42 -9.46 6.57
C ASP A 38 -1.92 -9.79 7.99
N TRP A 39 -1.60 -10.99 8.50
CA TRP A 39 -2.02 -11.41 9.84
C TRP A 39 -1.39 -10.56 10.95
N GLN A 40 -0.10 -10.25 10.85
CA GLN A 40 0.60 -9.41 11.84
C GLN A 40 0.01 -7.99 11.86
N ILE A 41 -0.19 -7.39 10.69
CA ILE A 41 -0.76 -6.03 10.57
C ILE A 41 -2.13 -5.98 11.22
N ARG A 42 -3.00 -6.93 10.87
CA ARG A 42 -4.36 -6.99 11.44
C ARG A 42 -4.36 -7.17 12.96
N ARG A 43 -3.46 -8.01 13.47
CA ARG A 43 -3.34 -8.28 14.90
C ARG A 43 -2.85 -7.04 15.65
N GLN A 44 -1.87 -6.34 15.11
CA GLN A 44 -1.29 -5.15 15.72
C GLN A 44 -2.21 -3.94 15.66
N LEU A 45 -2.99 -3.80 14.59
CA LEU A 45 -3.92 -2.68 14.39
C LEU A 45 -5.35 -3.01 14.82
N HIS A 46 -5.57 -4.19 15.41
CA HIS A 46 -6.89 -4.68 15.83
C HIS A 46 -7.96 -4.57 14.73
N LEU A 47 -7.56 -4.81 13.48
CA LEU A 47 -8.46 -4.66 12.32
C LEU A 47 -9.26 -5.95 12.07
N SER A 48 -10.57 -5.76 11.89
CA SER A 48 -11.45 -6.83 11.45
C SER A 48 -11.10 -7.31 10.03
N ARG A 49 -11.52 -8.54 9.69
CA ARG A 49 -11.30 -9.12 8.35
C ARG A 49 -11.81 -8.24 7.22
N PRO A 50 -13.05 -7.74 7.28
CA PRO A 50 -13.61 -6.86 6.28
C PRO A 50 -12.87 -5.52 6.21
N LYS A 51 -12.60 -4.89 7.36
CA LYS A 51 -11.96 -3.57 7.42
C LYS A 51 -10.56 -3.58 6.82
N PHE A 52 -9.76 -4.61 7.12
CA PHE A 52 -8.43 -4.76 6.53
C PHE A 52 -8.48 -4.97 5.01
N ARG A 53 -9.47 -5.73 4.51
CA ARG A 53 -9.64 -5.90 3.05
C ARG A 53 -10.02 -4.59 2.37
N ALA A 54 -10.89 -3.79 2.98
CA ALA A 54 -11.26 -2.47 2.46
C ALA A 54 -10.03 -1.55 2.38
N ILE A 55 -9.26 -1.44 3.48
CA ILE A 55 -8.01 -0.67 3.53
C ILE A 55 -7.03 -1.13 2.44
N ARG A 56 -6.84 -2.45 2.29
CA ARG A 56 -5.92 -2.99 1.28
C ARG A 56 -6.40 -2.70 -0.15
N ALA A 57 -7.71 -2.74 -0.40
CA ALA A 57 -8.28 -2.38 -1.69
C ALA A 57 -8.12 -0.89 -1.98
N GLU A 58 -8.34 -0.03 -1.00
CA GLU A 58 -8.13 1.41 -1.09
C GLU A 58 -6.67 1.76 -1.41
N ILE A 59 -5.72 1.14 -0.70
CA ILE A 59 -4.29 1.29 -0.99
C ILE A 59 -3.96 0.82 -2.40
N ALA A 60 -4.49 -0.34 -2.83
CA ALA A 60 -4.23 -0.87 -4.15
C ALA A 60 -4.76 0.08 -5.24
N GLN A 61 -5.97 0.61 -5.08
CA GLN A 61 -6.56 1.56 -6.01
C GLN A 61 -5.77 2.86 -6.04
N GLY A 62 -5.42 3.42 -4.89
CA GLY A 62 -4.63 4.66 -4.80
C GLY A 62 -3.26 4.53 -5.45
N LEU A 63 -2.60 3.38 -5.34
CA LEU A 63 -1.33 3.11 -6.02
C LEU A 63 -1.50 2.96 -7.54
N LEU A 64 -2.60 2.36 -8.01
CA LEU A 64 -2.94 2.27 -9.44
C LEU A 64 -3.21 3.67 -10.02
N ASP A 65 -3.98 4.50 -9.30
CA ASP A 65 -4.28 5.87 -9.69
C ASP A 65 -3.03 6.77 -9.68
N ALA A 66 -2.10 6.53 -8.75
CA ALA A 66 -0.77 7.15 -8.74
C ALA A 66 0.13 6.65 -9.89
N GLY A 67 -0.34 5.69 -10.67
CA GLY A 67 0.32 5.20 -11.88
C GLY A 67 1.27 4.03 -11.65
N ILE A 68 1.19 3.29 -10.53
CA ILE A 68 1.95 2.04 -10.39
C ILE A 68 1.45 1.01 -11.40
N ILE A 69 2.39 0.44 -12.15
CA ILE A 69 2.10 -0.69 -13.02
C ILE A 69 2.37 -1.96 -12.23
N LEU A 70 1.30 -2.67 -11.87
CA LEU A 70 1.41 -4.04 -11.36
C LEU A 70 1.97 -4.91 -12.48
N ARG A 71 3.12 -5.54 -12.23
CA ARG A 71 3.57 -6.62 -13.11
C ARG A 71 2.64 -7.79 -12.83
N SER A 72 1.69 -8.02 -13.72
CA SER A 72 1.10 -9.33 -13.88
C SER A 72 2.23 -10.24 -14.38
N GLU A 73 2.77 -11.04 -13.50
CA GLU A 73 3.56 -12.23 -13.88
C GLU A 73 2.60 -13.35 -14.26
#